data_AF-A0AAV0VQK8-F1
#
_entry.id   AF-A0AAV0VQK8-F1
#
_cell.length_a   1.000
_cell.length_b   1.000
_cell.length_c   1.000
_cell.angle_alpha   90.00
_cell.angle_beta   90.00
_cell.angle_gamma   90.00
#
_symmetry.space_group_name_H-M   'P 1'
#
loop_
_entity.id
_entity.type
_entity.pdbx_description
1 polymer ?
#
loop_
_entity_poly.entity_id
_entity_poly.type
_entity_poly.pdbx_seq_one_letter_code
_entity_poly.pdbx_strand_id
1 'polypeptide(L)'
;MFLNSTESVVFLPSDFEYKIENWKDFDGDHNEYHNLITYNDELINSLSETDLSISDDELTGAVYSSLVNNEKLHDLISVFSNRYVVRTDRSTRVFTIDYAQFYYIENTKCDKFQVQYTRSVIKGLICKISFATGLRYTVKCGSVVLGLLPLDKNGQLEYETRCT
;
A
#
# COMPACT_ATOMS: atom_id res chain seq x y z
N MET A 1 34.63 12.06 -12.63
CA MET A 1 33.61 10.99 -12.50
C MET A 1 32.82 11.30 -11.24
N PHE A 2 31.67 11.98 -11.40
CA PHE A 2 30.78 12.27 -10.27
C PHE A 2 30.01 10.99 -9.98
N LEU A 3 30.15 10.45 -8.77
CA LEU A 3 29.19 9.47 -8.27
C LEU A 3 27.86 10.23 -8.16
N ASN A 4 26.94 10.02 -9.10
CA ASN A 4 25.54 10.41 -8.95
C ASN A 4 25.02 9.68 -7.72
N SER A 5 25.08 10.32 -6.56
CA SER A 5 24.42 9.83 -5.36
C SER A 5 22.93 9.94 -5.58
N THR A 6 22.35 8.85 -6.06
CA THR A 6 20.93 8.66 -6.28
C THR A 6 20.15 8.99 -5.01
N GLU A 7 19.15 9.85 -5.13
CA GLU A 7 18.12 9.98 -4.11
C GLU A 7 17.58 8.60 -3.76
N SER A 8 17.22 8.39 -2.49
CA SER A 8 16.74 7.10 -2.02
C SER A 8 15.51 7.29 -1.15
N VAL A 9 14.52 6.41 -1.33
CA VAL A 9 13.33 6.33 -0.49
C VAL A 9 13.39 5.04 0.31
N VAL A 10 13.21 5.16 1.62
CA VAL A 10 13.29 4.04 2.57
C VAL A 10 12.02 3.97 3.39
N PHE A 11 11.39 2.79 3.41
CA PHE A 11 10.26 2.49 4.27
C PHE A 11 10.68 1.60 5.45
N LEU A 12 10.39 2.05 6.66
CA LEU A 12 10.73 1.39 7.92
C LEU A 12 9.44 0.99 8.65
N PRO A 13 8.92 -0.22 8.41
CA PRO A 13 7.69 -0.69 9.02
C PRO A 13 7.89 -1.01 10.50
N SER A 14 6.90 -0.62 11.30
CA SER A 14 6.89 -0.79 12.75
C SER A 14 5.82 -1.77 13.22
N ASP A 15 4.68 -1.84 12.53
CA ASP A 15 3.50 -2.60 12.92
C ASP A 15 2.74 -3.12 11.70
N PHE A 16 2.17 -4.32 11.83
CA PHE A 16 1.45 -5.05 10.77
C PHE A 16 0.13 -5.58 11.30
N GLU A 17 -0.97 -5.28 10.61
CA GLU A 17 -2.30 -5.71 10.99
C GLU A 17 -3.11 -6.11 9.75
N TYR A 18 -3.94 -7.15 9.86
CA TYR A 18 -4.95 -7.48 8.85
C TYR A 18 -6.33 -7.13 9.39
N LYS A 19 -6.94 -6.09 8.82
CA LYS A 19 -8.20 -5.53 9.30
C LYS A 19 -9.34 -5.85 8.34
N ILE A 20 -10.41 -6.43 8.86
CA ILE A 20 -11.67 -6.57 8.11
C ILE A 20 -12.36 -5.20 8.13
N GLU A 21 -12.59 -4.63 6.95
CA GLU A 21 -13.31 -3.37 6.80
C GLU A 21 -14.79 -3.56 7.11
N ASN A 22 -15.46 -2.51 7.59
CA ASN A 22 -16.92 -2.55 7.74
C ASN A 22 -17.60 -2.66 6.36
N TRP A 23 -18.81 -3.22 6.34
CA TRP A 23 -19.66 -3.21 5.15
C TRP A 23 -19.87 -1.78 4.66
N LYS A 24 -19.54 -1.51 3.39
CA LYS A 24 -19.70 -0.21 2.72
C LYS A 24 -20.79 -0.32 1.67
N ASP A 25 -21.71 0.65 1.63
CA ASP A 25 -22.79 0.73 0.64
C ASP A 25 -22.25 1.18 -0.72
N PHE A 26 -22.73 0.55 -1.80
CA PHE A 26 -22.41 0.88 -3.18
C PHE A 26 -23.67 1.06 -4.02
N ASP A 27 -23.69 2.15 -4.77
CA ASP A 27 -24.72 2.57 -5.72
C ASP A 27 -24.16 2.66 -7.15
N GLY A 28 -23.39 1.66 -7.57
CA GLY A 28 -23.06 1.37 -8.98
C GLY A 28 -22.20 2.39 -9.76
N ASP A 29 -22.05 3.63 -9.29
CA ASP A 29 -21.46 4.73 -10.07
C ASP A 29 -20.00 5.07 -9.68
N HIS A 30 -19.51 4.64 -8.52
CA HIS A 30 -18.11 4.89 -8.10
C HIS A 30 -17.47 3.64 -7.51
N ASN A 31 -16.83 2.85 -8.36
CA ASN A 31 -16.26 1.55 -7.98
C ASN A 31 -14.73 1.53 -8.02
N GLU A 32 -14.06 2.68 -8.07
CA GLU A 32 -12.60 2.77 -8.16
C GLU A 32 -11.94 2.81 -6.77
N TYR A 33 -10.87 2.02 -6.62
CA TYR A 33 -10.13 1.84 -5.38
C TYR A 33 -8.63 1.87 -5.61
N HIS A 34 -7.93 2.44 -4.64
CA HIS A 34 -6.48 2.49 -4.58
C HIS A 34 -6.01 2.15 -3.16
N ASN A 35 -4.72 1.83 -3.04
CA ASN A 35 -4.08 1.66 -1.74
C ASN A 35 -4.12 2.98 -0.97
N LEU A 36 -4.51 2.93 0.31
CA LEU A 36 -4.61 4.14 1.13
C LEU A 36 -3.24 4.55 1.67
N ILE A 37 -3.02 5.86 1.74
CA ILE A 37 -1.86 6.45 2.37
C ILE A 37 -2.35 7.47 3.41
N THR A 38 -1.99 7.25 4.68
CA THR A 38 -2.08 8.30 5.70
C THR A 38 -0.69 8.79 6.00
N TYR A 39 -0.43 10.09 5.83
CA TYR A 39 0.87 10.72 6.08
C TYR A 39 0.70 11.78 7.16
N ASN A 40 1.46 11.67 8.26
CA ASN A 40 1.36 12.56 9.43
C ASN A 40 -0.11 12.80 9.86
N ASP A 41 -0.87 11.70 9.98
CA ASP A 41 -2.27 11.66 10.39
C ASP A 41 -3.30 12.23 9.38
N GLU A 42 -2.87 12.60 8.17
CA GLU A 42 -3.75 13.05 7.09
C GLU A 42 -3.89 11.99 6.00
N LEU A 43 -5.14 11.68 5.60
CA LEU A 43 -5.41 10.82 4.46
C LEU A 43 -5.09 11.58 3.17
N ILE A 44 -4.21 11.02 2.34
CA ILE A 44 -3.73 11.61 1.10
C ILE A 44 -3.83 10.60 -0.04
N ASN A 45 -3.86 11.11 -1.28
CA ASN A 45 -3.88 10.27 -2.48
C ASN A 45 -2.46 9.83 -2.89
N SER A 46 -1.45 10.68 -2.71
CA SER A 46 -0.06 10.39 -3.09
C SER A 46 0.93 11.17 -2.23
N LEU A 47 2.09 10.55 -1.92
CA LEU A 47 3.20 11.23 -1.24
C LEU A 47 3.89 12.28 -2.13
N SER A 48 3.58 12.33 -3.43
CA SER A 48 4.16 13.28 -4.37
C SER A 48 3.75 14.73 -4.06
N GLU A 49 2.56 14.90 -3.49
CA GLU A 49 1.99 16.20 -3.08
C GLU A 49 2.46 16.64 -1.70
N THR A 50 3.17 15.77 -0.98
CA THR A 50 3.69 16.07 0.35
C THR A 50 5.04 16.77 0.26
N ASP A 51 5.50 17.17 1.43
CA ASP A 51 6.80 17.77 1.64
C ASP A 51 7.98 16.76 1.48
N LEU A 52 7.69 15.48 1.23
CA LEU A 52 8.65 14.46 0.78
C LEU A 52 8.75 14.35 -0.74
N SER A 53 7.71 14.70 -1.49
CA SER A 53 7.65 14.59 -2.96
C SER A 53 8.15 13.23 -3.48
N ILE A 54 7.57 12.14 -2.96
CA ILE A 54 7.87 10.75 -3.33
C ILE A 54 6.84 10.30 -4.38
N SER A 55 7.27 9.79 -5.53
CA SER A 55 6.34 9.24 -6.54
C SER A 55 5.74 7.90 -6.11
N ASP A 56 4.64 7.50 -6.74
CA ASP A 56 3.99 6.21 -6.45
C ASP A 56 4.90 5.02 -6.80
N ASP A 57 5.74 5.14 -7.83
CA ASP A 57 6.76 4.16 -8.19
C ASP A 57 7.88 4.07 -7.13
N GLU A 58 8.34 5.22 -6.62
CA GLU A 58 9.34 5.29 -5.55
C GLU A 58 8.80 4.68 -4.25
N LEU A 59 7.53 4.96 -3.92
CA LEU A 59 6.84 4.38 -2.77
C LEU A 59 6.70 2.85 -2.93
N THR A 60 6.23 2.39 -4.10
CA THR A 60 6.12 0.96 -4.42
C THR A 60 7.46 0.25 -4.26
N GLY A 61 8.54 0.84 -4.79
CA GLY A 61 9.90 0.31 -4.67
C GLY A 61 10.42 0.30 -3.23
N ALA A 62 10.13 1.33 -2.44
CA ALA A 62 10.51 1.40 -1.03
C ALA A 62 9.77 0.35 -0.18
N VAL A 63 8.47 0.15 -0.43
CA VAL A 63 7.66 -0.88 0.24
C VAL A 63 8.16 -2.27 -0.13
N TYR A 64 8.37 -2.54 -1.42
CA TYR A 64 8.95 -3.80 -1.92
C TYR A 64 10.29 -4.10 -1.22
N SER A 65 11.22 -3.15 -1.25
CA SER A 65 12.56 -3.30 -0.66
C SER A 65 12.51 -3.55 0.84
N SER A 66 11.55 -2.92 1.52
CA SER A 66 11.34 -3.11 2.94
C SER A 66 10.81 -4.51 3.24
N LEU A 67 9.74 -4.94 2.55
CA LEU A 67 9.10 -6.24 2.78
C LEU A 67 10.01 -7.43 2.47
N VAL A 68 10.83 -7.36 1.41
CA VAL A 68 11.80 -8.43 1.08
C VAL A 68 12.81 -8.65 2.20
N ASN A 69 13.17 -7.59 2.92
CA ASN A 69 14.19 -7.62 3.97
C ASN A 69 13.61 -7.65 5.39
N ASN A 70 12.29 -7.80 5.54
CA ASN A 70 11.63 -7.66 6.83
C ASN A 70 11.35 -9.02 7.50
N GLU A 71 12.15 -9.32 8.51
CA GLU A 71 12.00 -10.53 9.33
C GLU A 71 10.77 -10.53 10.24
N LYS A 72 10.10 -9.37 10.45
CA LYS A 72 8.94 -9.24 11.36
C LYS A 72 7.63 -9.74 10.77
N LEU A 73 7.50 -9.87 9.46
CA LEU A 73 6.36 -10.60 8.88
C LEU A 73 6.67 -12.09 8.95
N HIS A 74 6.43 -12.70 10.10
CA HIS A 74 6.59 -14.15 10.28
C HIS A 74 5.75 -14.97 9.29
N ASP A 75 4.64 -14.40 8.82
CA ASP A 75 3.73 -15.05 7.89
C ASP A 75 3.95 -14.67 6.42
N LEU A 76 5.03 -13.96 6.10
CA LEU A 76 5.39 -13.64 4.71
C LEU A 76 5.78 -14.90 3.94
N ILE A 77 5.08 -15.17 2.85
CA ILE A 77 5.40 -16.30 1.96
C ILE A 77 6.32 -15.83 0.83
N SER A 78 5.96 -14.71 0.19
CA SER A 78 6.69 -14.20 -0.97
C SER A 78 6.39 -12.72 -1.19
N VAL A 79 7.37 -11.99 -1.71
CA VAL A 79 7.22 -10.60 -2.15
C VAL A 79 7.55 -10.52 -3.63
N PHE A 80 6.69 -9.84 -4.39
CA PHE A 80 6.88 -9.49 -5.79
C PHE A 80 6.91 -7.97 -5.91
N SER A 81 7.37 -7.45 -7.05
CA SER A 81 7.57 -6.01 -7.25
C SER A 81 6.31 -5.16 -7.02
N ASN A 82 5.11 -5.74 -7.20
CA ASN A 82 3.83 -5.03 -7.11
C ASN A 82 2.84 -5.65 -6.12
N ARG A 83 3.18 -6.76 -5.46
CA ARG A 83 2.31 -7.45 -4.52
C ARG A 83 3.11 -8.30 -3.55
N TYR A 84 2.51 -8.64 -2.42
CA TYR A 84 3.09 -9.61 -1.51
C TYR A 84 2.05 -10.62 -1.04
N VAL A 85 2.54 -11.79 -0.67
CA VAL A 85 1.73 -12.97 -0.32
C VAL A 85 2.02 -13.34 1.12
N VAL A 86 0.96 -13.47 1.90
CA VAL A 86 1.05 -13.83 3.32
C VAL A 86 0.17 -15.02 3.63
N ARG A 87 0.62 -15.80 4.60
CA ARG A 87 -0.22 -16.75 5.28
C ARG A 87 -1.03 -15.99 6.33
N THR A 88 -2.29 -16.33 6.46
CA THR A 88 -3.12 -15.96 7.60
C THR A 88 -3.62 -17.23 8.24
N ASP A 89 -4.16 -17.16 9.46
CA ASP A 89 -4.66 -18.32 10.20
C ASP A 89 -5.64 -19.20 9.42
N ARG A 90 -6.30 -18.64 8.40
CA ARG A 90 -7.38 -19.30 7.63
C ARG A 90 -7.07 -19.53 6.16
N SER A 91 -6.13 -18.78 5.56
CA SER A 91 -5.84 -18.86 4.12
C SER A 91 -4.55 -18.14 3.75
N THR A 92 -4.10 -18.35 2.51
CA THR A 92 -3.11 -17.46 1.88
C THR A 92 -3.84 -16.24 1.32
N ARG A 93 -3.32 -15.04 1.57
CA ARG A 93 -3.82 -13.78 1.01
C ARG A 93 -2.75 -13.08 0.19
N VAL A 94 -3.20 -12.32 -0.80
CA VAL A 94 -2.34 -11.49 -1.65
C VAL A 94 -2.76 -10.04 -1.46
N PHE A 95 -1.80 -9.15 -1.29
CA PHE A 95 -2.05 -7.71 -1.18
C PHE A 95 -1.22 -6.96 -2.20
N THR A 96 -1.81 -5.98 -2.86
CA THR A 96 -1.08 -5.09 -3.77
C THR A 96 -0.23 -4.10 -2.99
N ILE A 97 0.98 -3.84 -3.49
CA ILE A 97 1.84 -2.72 -3.07
C ILE A 97 2.07 -1.73 -4.22
N ASP A 98 1.33 -1.89 -5.32
CA ASP A 98 1.33 -0.98 -6.46
C ASP A 98 0.47 0.23 -6.13
N TYR A 99 1.09 1.40 -6.01
CA TYR A 99 0.39 2.66 -5.74
C TYR A 99 -0.05 3.39 -7.00
N ALA A 100 0.41 2.98 -8.18
CA ALA A 100 0.01 3.56 -9.46
C ALA A 100 -1.24 2.88 -10.05
N GLN A 101 -1.65 1.72 -9.50
CA GLN A 101 -2.76 0.93 -10.02
C GLN A 101 -4.10 1.24 -9.32
N PHE A 102 -5.14 1.35 -10.13
CA PHE A 102 -6.54 1.39 -9.70
C PHE A 102 -7.20 0.01 -9.83
N TYR A 103 -8.09 -0.28 -8.89
CA TYR A 103 -8.88 -1.50 -8.86
C TYR A 103 -10.36 -1.17 -8.91
N TYR A 104 -11.13 -2.01 -9.58
CA TYR A 104 -12.55 -1.80 -9.80
C TYR A 104 -13.38 -2.88 -9.14
N ILE A 105 -14.48 -2.47 -8.51
CA ILE A 105 -15.55 -3.40 -8.13
C ILE A 105 -16.49 -3.55 -9.33
N GLU A 106 -16.70 -4.79 -9.74
CA GLU A 106 -17.61 -5.09 -10.84
C GLU A 106 -19.06 -4.88 -10.39
N ASN A 107 -19.89 -4.38 -11.29
CA ASN A 107 -21.32 -4.23 -11.01
C ASN A 107 -21.92 -5.60 -10.71
N THR A 108 -22.54 -5.69 -9.55
CA THR A 108 -23.28 -6.90 -9.15
C THR A 108 -24.64 -6.94 -9.84
N LYS A 109 -25.34 -8.08 -9.76
CA LYS A 109 -26.72 -8.20 -10.26
C LYS A 109 -27.75 -7.46 -9.39
N CYS A 110 -27.32 -6.76 -8.35
CA CYS A 110 -28.17 -6.12 -7.37
C CYS A 110 -28.16 -4.60 -7.55
N ASP A 111 -29.33 -3.97 -7.47
CA ASP A 111 -29.50 -2.52 -7.61
C ASP A 111 -28.77 -1.75 -6.49
N LYS A 112 -28.68 -2.35 -5.31
CA LYS A 112 -27.88 -1.89 -4.17
C LYS A 112 -27.15 -3.08 -3.56
N PHE A 113 -25.88 -2.88 -3.22
CA PHE A 113 -25.08 -3.91 -2.59
C PHE A 113 -24.10 -3.29 -1.61
N GLN A 114 -23.68 -4.11 -0.65
CA GLN A 114 -22.60 -3.77 0.25
C GLN A 114 -21.40 -4.64 -0.03
N VAL A 115 -20.21 -4.08 0.19
CA VAL A 115 -18.93 -4.78 0.04
C VAL A 115 -18.14 -4.77 1.33
N GLN A 116 -17.41 -5.85 1.56
CA GLN A 116 -16.47 -6.01 2.67
C GLN A 116 -15.21 -6.68 2.16
N TYR A 117 -14.05 -6.21 2.62
CA TYR A 117 -12.77 -6.83 2.29
C TYR A 117 -11.81 -6.74 3.48
N THR A 118 -10.79 -7.58 3.47
CA THR A 118 -9.71 -7.52 4.46
C THR A 118 -8.57 -6.70 3.89
N ARG A 119 -8.16 -5.66 4.59
CA ARG A 119 -7.03 -4.80 4.22
C ARG A 119 -5.80 -5.18 5.03
N SER A 120 -4.64 -5.11 4.41
CA SER A 120 -3.36 -5.10 5.12
C SER A 120 -3.03 -3.67 5.55
N VAL A 121 -2.85 -3.45 6.83
CA VAL A 121 -2.45 -2.16 7.39
C VAL A 121 -1.00 -2.25 7.87
N ILE A 122 -0.13 -1.41 7.33
CA ILE A 122 1.28 -1.35 7.71
C ILE A 122 1.60 0.05 8.21
N LYS A 123 1.98 0.17 9.48
CA LYS A 123 2.48 1.44 10.04
C LYS A 123 3.98 1.48 9.92
N GLY A 124 4.53 2.68 9.75
CA GLY A 124 5.97 2.87 9.71
C GLY A 124 6.39 4.31 9.53
N LEU A 125 7.69 4.46 9.25
CA LEU A 125 8.31 5.71 8.85
C LEU A 125 8.71 5.62 7.37
N ILE A 126 8.35 6.62 6.59
CA ILE A 126 8.85 6.78 5.21
C ILE A 126 9.84 7.93 5.19
N CYS A 127 11.02 7.70 4.62
CA CYS A 127 12.09 8.68 4.57
C CYS A 127 12.57 8.90 3.13
N LYS A 128 12.78 10.15 2.73
CA LYS A 128 13.49 10.53 1.52
C LYS A 128 14.89 11.05 1.88
N ILE A 129 15.89 10.46 1.24
CA ILE A 129 17.30 10.83 1.35
C ILE A 129 17.67 11.53 0.04
N SER A 130 17.86 12.84 0.11
CA SER A 130 18.25 13.66 -1.05
C SER A 130 19.69 14.10 -0.93
N PHE A 131 20.41 14.07 -2.06
CA PHE A 131 21.77 14.59 -2.11
C PHE A 131 21.78 16.12 -2.04
N ALA A 132 22.64 16.64 -1.17
CA ALA A 132 23.04 18.03 -1.12
C ALA A 132 24.50 18.18 -1.59
N THR A 133 24.94 19.40 -1.82
CA THR A 133 26.27 19.66 -2.38
C THR A 133 27.41 19.08 -1.54
N GLY A 134 28.44 18.52 -2.21
CA GLY A 134 29.72 18.19 -1.59
C GLY A 134 29.71 17.00 -0.61
N LEU A 135 28.88 15.97 -0.84
CA LEU A 135 28.70 14.75 0.00
C LEU A 135 27.74 14.91 1.19
N ARG A 136 26.98 16.00 1.25
CA ARG A 136 25.94 16.17 2.27
C ARG A 136 24.67 15.47 1.83
N TYR A 137 23.94 14.89 2.76
CA TYR A 137 22.62 14.33 2.52
C TYR A 137 21.63 14.98 3.46
N THR A 138 20.43 15.29 2.94
CA THR A 138 19.29 15.69 3.75
C THR A 138 18.38 14.48 3.87
N VAL A 139 18.03 14.14 5.11
CA VAL A 139 17.06 13.08 5.40
C VAL A 139 15.80 13.75 5.91
N LYS A 140 14.68 13.44 5.28
CA LYS A 140 13.37 13.87 5.71
C LYS A 140 12.47 12.67 5.85
N CYS A 141 11.76 12.58 6.97
CA CYS A 141 10.88 11.46 7.27
C CYS A 141 9.53 11.95 7.75
N GLY A 142 8.50 11.13 7.55
CA GLY A 142 7.22 11.30 8.21
C GLY A 142 6.59 9.95 8.55
N SER A 143 5.62 10.00 9.45
CA SER A 143 4.86 8.82 9.85
C SER A 143 3.90 8.45 8.73
N VAL A 144 3.84 7.17 8.39
CA VAL A 144 2.94 6.68 7.36
C VAL A 144 2.15 5.47 7.84
N VAL A 145 0.88 5.41 7.44
CA VAL A 145 0.04 4.21 7.53
C VAL A 145 -0.40 3.83 6.12
N LEU A 146 0.00 2.65 5.69
CA LEU A 146 -0.30 2.09 4.38
C LEU A 146 -1.47 1.13 4.49
N GLY A 147 -2.52 1.35 3.68
CA GLY A 147 -3.70 0.51 3.62
C GLY A 147 -3.81 -0.25 2.31
N LEU A 148 -3.30 -1.48 2.28
CA LEU A 148 -3.11 -2.27 1.08
C LEU A 148 -4.32 -3.15 0.75
N LEU A 149 -4.77 -3.07 -0.49
CA LEU A 149 -5.94 -3.80 -0.99
C LEU A 149 -5.63 -5.29 -1.25
N PRO A 150 -6.56 -6.20 -0.92
CA PRO A 150 -6.40 -7.61 -1.19
C PRO A 150 -6.69 -7.94 -2.65
N LEU A 151 -5.97 -8.90 -3.22
CA LEU A 151 -6.15 -9.37 -4.59
C LEU A 151 -6.57 -10.83 -4.64
N ASP A 152 -7.46 -11.14 -5.59
CA ASP A 152 -7.85 -12.50 -5.92
C ASP A 152 -6.80 -13.18 -6.81
N LYS A 153 -7.06 -14.44 -7.17
CA LYS A 153 -6.20 -15.24 -8.06
C LYS A 153 -6.02 -14.64 -9.47
N ASN A 154 -6.91 -13.75 -9.88
CA ASN A 154 -6.90 -13.10 -11.19
C ASN A 154 -6.24 -11.70 -11.13
N GLY A 155 -5.81 -11.26 -9.93
CA GLY A 155 -5.27 -9.92 -9.71
C GLY A 155 -6.33 -8.82 -9.65
N GLN A 156 -7.60 -9.18 -9.46
CA GLN A 156 -8.70 -8.26 -9.20
C GLN A 156 -8.87 -8.05 -7.69
N LEU A 157 -9.61 -7.02 -7.29
CA LEU A 157 -9.90 -6.80 -5.88
C LEU A 157 -10.62 -8.01 -5.28
N GLU A 158 -10.13 -8.54 -4.15
CA GLU A 158 -10.81 -9.61 -3.40
C GLU A 158 -11.79 -9.00 -2.40
N TYR A 159 -13.09 -9.25 -2.58
CA TYR A 159 -14.14 -8.74 -1.70
C TYR A 159 -15.32 -9.69 -1.58
N GLU A 160 -16.03 -9.58 -0.48
CA GLU A 160 -17.34 -10.19 -0.25
C GLU A 160 -18.45 -9.19 -0.63
N THR A 161 -19.54 -9.69 -1.19
CA THR A 161 -20.72 -8.88 -1.55
C THR A 161 -21.98 -9.41 -0.87
N ARG A 162 -22.89 -8.51 -0.54
CA ARG A 162 -24.27 -8.85 -0.18
C ARG A 162 -25.24 -7.82 -0.74
N CYS A 163 -26.42 -8.27 -1.16
CA CYS A 163 -27.46 -7.38 -1.65
C CYS A 163 -28.27 -6.82 -0.48
N THR A 164 -28.74 -5.59 -0.65
CA THR A 164 -29.47 -4.83 0.39
C THR A 164 -30.76 -4.26 -0.16
#